data_AF-A0A8H6Z819-F1
#
_entry.id   AF-A0A8H6Z819-F1
#
_cell.length_a   1.000
_cell.length_b   1.000
_cell.length_c   1.000
_cell.angle_alpha   90.00
_cell.angle_beta   90.00
_cell.angle_gamma   90.00
#
_symmetry.space_group_name_H-M   'P 1'
#
loop_
_entity.id
_entity.type
_entity.pdbx_description
1 polymer ?
#
loop_
_entity_poly.entity_id
_entity_poly.type
_entity_poly.pdbx_seq_one_letter_code
_entity_poly.pdbx_strand_id
1 'polypeptide(L)'
;MVWVSNYASVSIVVSLTGNTGGNTGNFTIYPKQNETWSQNHWGRGGAETITITWAGGKTKSFTIQKDDRVLVWDDAYGVESNVVTTNV
;
A
#
# COMPACT_ATOMS: atom_id res chain seq x y z
N MET A 1 6.15 9.20 -0.43
CA MET A 1 4.81 9.04 0.13
C MET A 1 4.16 7.82 -0.51
N VAL A 2 3.61 6.88 0.28
CA VAL A 2 3.01 5.65 -0.28
C VAL A 2 1.51 5.82 -0.46
N TRP A 3 1.03 5.39 -1.62
CA TRP A 3 -0.39 5.33 -1.95
C TRP A 3 -0.79 3.90 -2.27
N VAL A 4 -1.89 3.40 -1.70
CA VAL A 4 -2.45 2.09 -2.07
C VAL A 4 -3.82 2.29 -2.70
N SER A 5 -3.98 1.82 -3.93
CA SER A 5 -5.24 1.86 -4.65
C SER A 5 -5.88 0.49 -4.73
N ASN A 6 -7.12 0.37 -4.26
CA ASN A 6 -7.86 -0.88 -4.27
C ASN A 6 -8.83 -0.95 -5.47
N TYR A 7 -8.44 -1.72 -6.48
CA TYR A 7 -9.25 -2.08 -7.65
C TYR A 7 -9.96 -3.44 -7.48
N ALA A 8 -9.77 -4.13 -6.35
CA ALA A 8 -10.51 -5.34 -6.04
C ALA A 8 -12.00 -5.05 -5.87
N SER A 9 -12.85 -6.06 -6.06
CA SER A 9 -14.30 -5.96 -5.88
C SER A 9 -14.72 -5.84 -4.41
N VAL A 10 -13.78 -6.06 -3.48
CA VAL A 10 -13.99 -6.09 -2.02
C VAL A 10 -12.95 -5.26 -1.29
N SER A 11 -13.23 -4.91 -0.04
CA SER A 11 -12.26 -4.24 0.82
C SER A 11 -11.05 -5.14 1.11
N ILE A 12 -9.88 -4.51 1.22
CA ILE A 12 -8.64 -5.15 1.65
C ILE A 12 -8.18 -4.56 2.98
N VAL A 13 -7.37 -5.32 3.73
CA VAL A 13 -6.67 -4.80 4.90
C VAL A 13 -5.19 -4.69 4.59
N VAL A 14 -4.62 -3.52 4.82
CA VAL A 14 -3.19 -3.25 4.66
C VAL A 14 -2.56 -3.07 6.03
N SER A 15 -1.54 -3.87 6.32
CA SER A 15 -0.77 -3.81 7.57
C SER A 15 0.64 -3.28 7.32
N LEU A 16 1.10 -2.38 8.18
CA LEU A 16 2.42 -1.75 8.10
C LEU A 16 3.24 -2.01 9.36
N THR A 17 4.52 -2.38 9.19
CA THR A 17 5.42 -2.71 10.31
C THR A 17 6.01 -1.48 11.00
N GLY A 18 6.10 -0.31 10.35
CA GLY A 18 6.48 0.95 11.00
C GLY A 18 7.98 1.19 11.18
N ASN A 19 8.83 0.46 10.48
CA ASN A 19 10.26 0.41 10.78
C ASN A 19 11.05 1.70 10.44
N THR A 20 10.48 2.61 9.65
CA THR A 20 11.22 3.77 9.11
C THR A 20 10.57 5.12 9.42
N GLY A 21 9.69 5.17 10.42
CA GLY A 21 8.89 6.35 10.75
C GLY A 21 7.72 6.54 9.77
N GLY A 22 6.57 6.97 10.29
CA GLY A 22 5.31 7.02 9.56
C GLY A 22 4.14 6.42 10.34
N ASN A 23 3.03 6.15 9.65
CA ASN A 23 1.88 5.48 10.26
C ASN A 23 2.15 3.98 10.44
N THR A 24 1.71 3.42 11.57
CA THR A 24 1.73 1.98 11.85
C THR A 24 0.31 1.48 12.06
N GLY A 25 0.10 0.17 11.84
CA GLY A 25 -1.18 -0.48 12.08
C GLY A 25 -1.86 -1.02 10.83
N ASN A 26 -3.17 -1.24 10.96
CA ASN A 26 -4.00 -1.88 9.95
C ASN A 26 -4.99 -0.86 9.38
N PHE A 27 -5.05 -0.78 8.05
CA PHE A 27 -5.89 0.14 7.31
C PHE A 27 -6.82 -0.63 6.39
N THR A 28 -8.13 -0.45 6.55
CA THR A 28 -9.12 -1.01 5.63
C THR A 28 -9.26 -0.07 4.44
N ILE A 29 -8.97 -0.58 3.25
CA ILE A 29 -9.07 0.17 2.00
C ILE A 29 -10.27 -0.37 1.21
N TYR A 30 -11.28 0.47 1.01
CA TYR A 30 -12.46 0.15 0.24
C TYR A 30 -12.18 0.22 -1.26
N PRO A 31 -12.96 -0.49 -2.11
CA PRO A 31 -12.85 -0.37 -3.56
C PRO A 31 -12.90 1.09 -4.03
N LYS A 32 -12.16 1.39 -5.11
CA LYS A 32 -11.74 2.69 -5.64
C LYS A 32 -12.74 3.86 -5.67
N GLN A 33 -14.03 3.63 -5.47
CA GLN A 33 -15.02 4.72 -5.48
C GLN A 33 -14.78 5.79 -4.39
N ASN A 34 -14.08 5.47 -3.30
CA ASN A 34 -13.85 6.40 -2.17
C ASN A 34 -12.41 6.32 -1.62
N GLU A 35 -11.39 6.52 -2.46
CA GLU A 35 -10.02 6.67 -1.96
C GLU A 35 -9.88 7.97 -1.16
N THR A 36 -9.58 7.85 0.13
CA THR A 36 -9.35 9.00 1.02
C THR A 36 -7.98 8.93 1.66
N TRP A 37 -7.36 10.10 1.83
CA TRP A 37 -6.01 10.22 2.36
C TRP A 37 -5.80 9.55 3.72
N SER A 38 -6.83 9.48 4.57
CA SER A 38 -6.74 8.85 5.88
C SER A 38 -6.76 7.31 5.81
N GLN A 39 -7.23 6.72 4.70
CA GLN A 39 -7.43 5.28 4.55
C GLN A 39 -6.32 4.63 3.73
N ASN A 40 -5.88 5.29 2.67
CA ASN A 40 -5.09 4.65 1.63
C ASN A 40 -3.74 5.35 1.36
N HIS A 41 -3.36 6.25 2.27
CA HIS A 41 -2.20 7.08 2.15
C HIS A 41 -1.51 7.27 3.50
N TRP A 42 -0.18 7.15 3.53
CA TRP A 42 0.61 7.43 4.73
C TRP A 42 2.02 7.92 4.40
N GLY A 43 2.55 8.75 5.31
CA GLY A 43 3.94 9.19 5.27
C GLY A 43 4.88 8.04 5.64
N ARG A 44 6.07 8.01 5.02
CA ARG A 44 7.16 7.08 5.32
C ARG A 44 8.51 7.78 5.31
N GLY A 45 9.44 7.31 6.14
CA GLY A 45 10.84 7.77 6.12
C GLY A 45 11.76 6.92 5.25
N GLY A 46 11.44 5.65 4.97
CA GLY A 46 12.27 4.74 4.16
C GLY A 46 11.52 3.48 3.72
N ALA A 47 12.26 2.45 3.30
CA ALA A 47 11.69 1.17 2.89
C ALA A 47 11.05 0.44 4.08
N GLU A 48 9.87 -0.15 3.90
CA GLU A 48 9.27 -1.02 4.92
C GLU A 48 8.40 -2.13 4.31
N THR A 49 8.06 -3.10 5.16
CA THR A 49 7.21 -4.22 4.77
C THR A 49 5.73 -3.80 4.84
N ILE A 50 5.04 -4.01 3.73
CA ILE A 50 3.58 -3.96 3.64
C ILE A 50 3.05 -5.39 3.59
N THR A 51 1.93 -5.63 4.25
CA THR A 51 1.15 -6.87 4.10
C THR A 51 -0.25 -6.52 3.62
N ILE A 52 -0.64 -7.07 2.48
CA ILE A 52 -2.01 -6.99 1.96
C ILE A 52 -2.75 -8.25 2.39
N THR A 53 -3.96 -8.08 2.92
CA THR A 53 -4.91 -9.16 3.22
C THR A 53 -6.17 -8.96 2.40
N TRP A 54 -6.48 -9.92 1.53
CA TRP A 54 -7.71 -9.95 0.76
C TRP A 54 -8.85 -10.59 1.56
N ALA A 55 -10.08 -10.43 1.06
CA ALA A 55 -11.22 -11.20 1.57
C ALA A 55 -10.93 -12.71 1.53
N GLY A 56 -11.37 -13.42 2.56
CA GLY A 56 -11.04 -14.85 2.75
C GLY A 56 -9.68 -15.12 3.39
N GLY A 57 -8.92 -14.08 3.76
CA GLY A 57 -7.71 -14.21 4.58
C GLY A 57 -6.43 -14.53 3.82
N LYS A 58 -6.45 -14.52 2.48
CA LYS A 58 -5.23 -14.60 1.66
C LYS A 58 -4.36 -13.39 1.96
N THR A 59 -3.07 -13.60 2.21
CA THR A 59 -2.12 -12.53 2.51
C THR A 59 -0.92 -12.52 1.56
N LYS A 60 -0.33 -11.34 1.37
CA LYS A 60 0.95 -11.17 0.68
C LYS A 60 1.76 -10.07 1.33
N SER A 61 3.02 -10.37 1.65
CA SER A 61 3.97 -9.41 2.22
C SER A 61 5.09 -9.11 1.22
N PHE A 62 5.49 -7.84 1.15
CA PHE A 62 6.59 -7.37 0.30
C PHE A 62 7.13 -6.04 0.81
N THR A 63 8.30 -5.65 0.34
CA THR A 63 8.91 -4.35 0.66
C THR A 63 8.44 -3.31 -0.33
N ILE A 64 8.13 -2.10 0.15
CA ILE A 64 7.92 -0.93 -0.71
C ILE A 64 8.73 0.26 -0.19
N GLN A 65 9.14 1.12 -1.12
CA GLN A 65 9.92 2.32 -0.89
C GLN A 65 9.04 3.49 -0.45
N LYS A 66 9.70 4.58 -0.05
CA LYS A 66 9.03 5.79 0.45
C LYS A 66 7.97 6.30 -0.51
N ASP A 67 8.23 6.32 -1.82
CA ASP A 67 7.42 6.99 -2.86
C ASP A 67 6.71 6.03 -3.82
N ASP A 68 6.64 4.74 -3.47
CA ASP A 68 5.94 3.75 -4.29
C ASP A 68 4.42 3.91 -4.23
N ARG A 69 3.75 3.61 -5.34
CA ARG A 69 2.30 3.38 -5.39
C ARG A 69 2.01 1.88 -5.53
N VAL A 70 1.08 1.37 -4.75
CA VAL A 70 0.62 -0.02 -4.83
C VAL A 70 -0.77 -0.04 -5.45
N LEU A 71 -0.98 -0.91 -6.42
CA LEU A 71 -2.31 -1.21 -6.97
C LEU A 71 -2.68 -2.62 -6.57
N VAL A 72 -3.93 -2.82 -6.18
CA VAL A 72 -4.42 -4.12 -5.70
C VAL A 72 -5.66 -4.51 -6.48
N TRP A 73 -5.67 -5.73 -7.03
CA TRP A 73 -6.83 -6.38 -7.66
C TRP A 73 -7.23 -7.60 -6.84
N ASP A 74 -8.29 -8.32 -7.22
CA ASP A 74 -8.84 -9.43 -6.42
C ASP A 74 -7.83 -10.54 -6.08
N ASP A 75 -6.87 -10.80 -6.95
CA ASP A 75 -5.89 -11.88 -6.80
C ASP A 75 -4.44 -11.46 -7.03
N ALA A 76 -4.21 -10.20 -7.39
CA ALA A 76 -2.93 -9.65 -7.81
C ALA A 76 -2.63 -8.30 -7.17
N TYR A 77 -1.36 -7.89 -7.24
CA TYR A 77 -0.91 -6.55 -6.86
C TYR A 77 0.18 -6.08 -7.82
N GLY A 78 0.31 -4.76 -7.96
CA GLY A 78 1.37 -4.09 -8.71
C GLY A 78 2.02 -3.03 -7.84
N VAL A 79 3.32 -2.84 -8.01
CA VAL A 79 4.07 -1.75 -7.38
C VAL A 79 4.62 -0.87 -8.48
N GLU A 80 4.16 0.37 -8.52
CA GLU A 80 4.71 1.41 -9.37
C GLU A 80 5.69 2.22 -8.54
N SER A 81 6.98 2.00 -8.81
CA SER A 81 8.03 2.78 -8.18
C SER A 81 8.21 4.10 -8.90
N ASN A 82 8.04 5.19 -8.16
CA ASN A 82 8.59 6.48 -8.55
C ASN A 82 10.10 6.47 -8.28
N VAL A 83 10.85 5.72 -9.10
CA VAL A 83 12.27 5.97 -9.20
C VAL A 83 12.39 7.30 -9.93
N VAL A 84 12.70 8.37 -9.19
CA VAL A 84 13.23 9.59 -9.81
C VAL A 84 14.58 9.20 -10.40
N THR A 85 14.61 8.83 -11.68
CA THR A 85 15.87 8.83 -12.43
C THR A 85 16.30 10.29 -12.54
N THR A 86 17.11 10.74 -11.59
CA THR A 86 17.93 11.92 -11.80
C THR A 86 18.92 11.55 -12.89
N ASN A 87 18.64 11.95 -14.13
CA ASN A 87 19.67 11.95 -15.18
C ASN A 87 20.75 12.93 -14.72
N VAL A 88 21.92 12.38 -14.37
CA VAL A 88 23.14 13.14 -14.05
C VAL A 88 23.90 13.42 -15.33
#